data_AF-A0A958VZ15-F1
#
_entry.id   AF-A0A958VZ15-F1
#
_cell.length_a   1.000
_cell.length_b   1.000
_cell.length_c   1.000
_cell.angle_alpha   90.00
_cell.angle_beta   90.00
_cell.angle_gamma   90.00
#
_symmetry.space_group_name_H-M   'P 1'
#
loop_
_entity.id
_entity.type
_entity.pdbx_description
1 polymer ?
#
loop_
_entity_poly.entity_id
_entity_poly.type
_entity_poly.pdbx_seq_one_letter_code
_entity_poly.pdbx_strand_id
1 'polypeptide(L)'
;MYRRLFLVLGLLFTSGAVGQDTLTVAVLNFDNNASLDSLALRNLSARFQSSLVKSKAFVVVEREKVNEILKEQDFSLSDFCSSDACAVEVGQLLG
;
A
#
# COMPACT_ATOMS: atom_id res chain seq x y z
N MET A 1 -12.10 3.15 -49.98
CA MET A 1 -12.09 4.42 -49.21
C MET A 1 -12.37 4.20 -47.71
N TYR A 2 -13.37 3.38 -47.34
CA TYR A 2 -13.77 3.10 -45.94
C TYR A 2 -12.71 2.41 -45.04
N ARG A 3 -11.74 1.69 -45.61
CA ARG A 3 -10.69 0.98 -44.84
C ARG A 3 -9.75 1.91 -44.07
N ARG A 4 -9.48 3.13 -44.60
CA ARG A 4 -8.69 4.16 -43.90
C ARG A 4 -9.54 4.95 -42.90
N LEU A 5 -10.85 5.08 -43.15
CA LEU A 5 -11.80 5.73 -42.25
C LEU A 5 -12.01 4.92 -40.96
N PHE A 6 -12.06 3.60 -41.06
CA PHE A 6 -12.22 2.70 -39.90
C PHE A 6 -11.00 2.70 -38.96
N LEU A 7 -9.78 2.86 -39.51
CA LEU A 7 -8.54 2.92 -38.73
C LEU A 7 -8.40 4.23 -37.94
N VAL A 8 -8.89 5.35 -38.49
CA VAL A 8 -8.83 6.66 -37.82
C VAL A 8 -9.90 6.77 -36.72
N LEU A 9 -11.08 6.17 -36.93
CA LEU A 9 -12.18 6.21 -35.96
C LEU A 9 -11.91 5.36 -34.71
N GLY A 10 -11.14 4.26 -34.84
CA GLY A 10 -10.71 3.43 -33.70
C GLY A 10 -9.67 4.10 -32.79
N LEU A 11 -8.87 5.05 -33.32
CA LEU A 11 -7.81 5.73 -32.56
C LEU A 11 -8.35 6.85 -31.65
N LEU A 12 -9.55 7.36 -31.93
CA LEU A 12 -10.20 8.42 -31.14
C LEU A 12 -10.91 7.90 -29.88
N PHE A 13 -11.12 6.57 -29.75
CA PHE A 13 -11.88 5.99 -28.65
C PHE A 13 -11.04 5.66 -27.40
N THR A 14 -9.71 5.79 -27.46
CA THR A 14 -8.81 5.36 -26.36
C THR A 14 -8.44 6.46 -25.36
N SER A 15 -8.93 7.69 -25.51
CA SER A 15 -8.62 8.78 -24.58
C SER A 15 -9.73 8.98 -23.56
N GLY A 16 -9.66 8.28 -22.42
CA GLY A 16 -10.67 8.45 -21.38
C GLY A 16 -10.42 7.86 -20.00
N ALA A 17 -9.22 7.35 -19.68
CA ALA A 17 -8.90 6.90 -18.32
C ALA A 17 -7.84 7.81 -17.68
N VAL A 18 -8.30 8.89 -17.05
CA VAL A 18 -7.48 9.61 -16.05
C VAL A 18 -7.60 8.82 -14.75
N GLY A 19 -6.52 8.12 -14.36
CA GLY A 19 -6.41 7.52 -13.04
C GLY A 19 -6.32 8.60 -11.97
N GLN A 20 -7.05 8.45 -10.86
CA GLN A 20 -6.80 9.24 -9.66
C GLN A 20 -5.56 8.67 -8.98
N ASP A 21 -4.47 9.43 -8.94
CA ASP A 21 -3.24 9.06 -8.24
C ASP A 21 -3.47 9.15 -6.72
N THR A 22 -4.10 8.11 -6.15
CA THR A 22 -4.19 7.95 -4.70
C THR A 22 -2.99 7.12 -4.22
N LEU A 23 -2.26 7.65 -3.24
CA LEU A 23 -1.04 7.01 -2.76
C LEU A 23 -1.41 5.91 -1.75
N THR A 24 -1.03 4.67 -2.04
CA THR A 24 -1.26 3.51 -1.17
C THR A 24 -0.15 3.43 -0.11
N VAL A 25 -0.53 3.24 1.16
CA VAL A 25 0.42 3.18 2.28
C VAL A 25 0.10 2.03 3.22
N ALA A 26 1.14 1.39 3.75
CA ALA A 26 1.05 0.40 4.82
C ALA A 26 1.79 0.90 6.07
N VAL A 27 1.24 0.64 7.26
CA VAL A 27 1.80 1.10 8.54
C VAL A 27 2.38 -0.08 9.33
N LEU A 28 3.70 -0.13 9.41
CA LEU A 28 4.43 -1.07 10.27
C LEU A 28 4.35 -0.64 11.75
N ASN A 29 4.72 -1.54 12.66
CA ASN A 29 4.81 -1.18 14.07
C ASN A 29 5.97 -0.20 14.31
N PHE A 30 5.80 0.71 15.26
CA PHE A 30 6.86 1.63 15.63
C PHE A 30 8.01 0.89 16.32
N ASP A 31 9.22 1.30 15.99
CA ASP A 31 10.44 0.77 16.59
C ASP A 31 10.57 1.21 18.06
N ASN A 32 11.14 0.34 18.89
CA ASN A 32 11.21 0.51 20.33
C ASN A 32 12.49 1.22 20.79
N ASN A 33 12.77 2.38 20.19
CA ASN A 33 13.98 3.15 20.50
C ASN A 33 13.99 3.72 21.93
N ALA A 34 12.81 3.87 22.56
CA ALA A 34 12.64 4.51 23.86
C ALA A 34 12.29 3.52 25.00
N SER A 35 12.44 2.21 24.78
CA SER A 35 12.08 1.15 25.75
C SER A 35 10.63 1.27 26.27
N LEU A 36 9.70 1.55 25.35
CA LEU A 36 8.27 1.62 25.63
C LEU A 36 7.66 0.22 25.69
N ASP A 37 6.54 0.09 26.38
CA ASP A 37 5.80 -1.16 26.38
C ASP A 37 5.32 -1.53 24.96
N SER A 38 5.43 -2.82 24.63
CA SER A 38 5.06 -3.37 23.33
C SER A 38 3.59 -3.14 22.99
N LEU A 39 2.69 -3.19 23.97
CA LEU A 39 1.27 -2.90 23.78
C LEU A 39 1.05 -1.41 23.53
N ALA A 40 1.78 -0.53 24.22
CA ALA A 40 1.73 0.90 23.97
C ALA A 40 2.15 1.25 22.53
N LEU A 41 3.24 0.66 22.03
CA LEU A 41 3.70 0.87 20.64
C LEU A 41 2.69 0.37 19.61
N ARG A 42 2.09 -0.80 19.83
CA ARG A 42 1.03 -1.34 18.96
C ARG A 42 -0.21 -0.45 18.94
N ASN A 43 -0.61 0.09 20.09
CA ASN A 43 -1.73 1.02 20.18
C ASN A 43 -1.42 2.35 19.49
N LEU A 44 -0.19 2.86 19.62
CA LEU A 44 0.25 4.06 18.94
C LEU A 44 0.23 3.88 17.41
N SER A 45 0.77 2.77 16.89
CA SER A 45 0.76 2.49 15.45
C SER A 45 -0.68 2.33 14.92
N ALA A 46 -1.56 1.68 15.67
CA ALA A 46 -2.98 1.56 15.32
C ALA A 46 -3.72 2.91 15.29
N ARG A 47 -3.44 3.80 16.26
CA ARG A 47 -4.01 5.15 16.29
C ARG A 47 -3.50 6.02 15.14
N PHE A 48 -2.22 5.88 14.79
CA PHE A 48 -1.63 6.54 13.64
C PHE A 48 -2.28 6.08 12.34
N GLN A 49 -2.41 4.77 12.14
CA GLN A 49 -3.11 4.18 10.99
C GLN A 49 -4.56 4.69 10.89
N SER A 50 -5.31 4.72 11.99
CA SER A 50 -6.67 5.28 12.02
C SER A 50 -6.69 6.77 11.63
N SER A 51 -5.67 7.53 12.01
CA SER A 51 -5.55 8.94 11.65
C SER A 51 -5.29 9.13 10.16
N LEU A 52 -4.47 8.27 9.54
CA LEU A 52 -4.25 8.26 8.09
C LEU A 52 -5.53 7.91 7.32
N VAL A 53 -6.29 6.89 7.77
CA VAL A 53 -7.59 6.55 7.18
C VAL A 53 -8.54 7.75 7.24
N LYS A 54 -8.60 8.44 8.38
CA LYS A 54 -9.44 9.64 8.57
C LYS A 54 -9.02 10.81 7.67
N SER A 55 -7.74 10.91 7.32
CA SER A 55 -7.24 11.99 6.45
C SER A 55 -7.81 11.92 5.04
N LYS A 56 -8.27 10.74 4.57
CA LYS A 56 -8.73 10.46 3.21
C LYS A 56 -7.73 10.79 2.10
N ALA A 57 -6.47 11.12 2.45
CA ALA A 57 -5.41 11.43 1.52
C ALA A 57 -4.69 10.18 1.00
N PHE A 58 -4.87 9.03 1.66
CA PHE A 58 -4.15 7.80 1.38
C PHE A 58 -5.09 6.60 1.32
N VAL A 59 -4.75 5.62 0.48
CA VAL A 59 -5.34 4.27 0.54
C VAL A 59 -4.52 3.49 1.55
N VAL A 60 -5.06 3.30 2.75
CA VAL A 60 -4.33 2.62 3.83
C VAL A 60 -4.65 1.14 3.78
N VAL A 61 -3.62 0.31 3.64
CA VAL A 61 -3.77 -1.16 3.65
C VAL A 61 -3.97 -1.64 5.08
N GLU A 62 -4.97 -2.49 5.29
CA GLU A 62 -5.26 -3.10 6.58
C GLU A 62 -4.20 -4.14 6.95
N ARG A 63 -3.83 -4.20 8.24
CA ARG A 63 -2.74 -5.06 8.72
C ARG A 63 -3.02 -6.55 8.52
N GLU A 64 -4.29 -6.97 8.59
CA GLU A 64 -4.69 -8.35 8.26
C GLU A 64 -4.40 -8.69 6.80
N LYS A 65 -4.69 -7.79 5.85
CA LYS A 65 -4.39 -8.00 4.43
C LYS A 65 -2.89 -8.08 4.16
N VAL A 66 -2.09 -7.26 4.84
CA VAL A 66 -0.62 -7.34 4.74
C VAL A 66 -0.13 -8.70 5.24
N ASN A 67 -0.66 -9.19 6.36
CA ASN A 67 -0.30 -10.50 6.90
C ASN A 67 -0.71 -11.66 5.98
N GLU A 68 -1.89 -11.57 5.36
CA GLU A 68 -2.38 -12.58 4.42
C GLU A 68 -1.47 -12.68 3.19
N ILE A 69 -1.18 -11.55 2.54
CA ILE A 69 -0.30 -11.48 1.36
C ILE A 69 1.09 -12.02 1.69
N LEU A 70 1.66 -11.64 2.84
CA LEU A 70 2.98 -12.10 3.22
C LEU A 70 3.00 -13.59 3.56
N LYS A 71 1.93 -14.11 4.19
CA LYS A 71 1.81 -15.54 4.47
C LYS A 71 1.70 -16.37 3.19
N GLU A 72 1.04 -15.87 2.15
CA GLU A 72 1.01 -16.52 0.83
C GLU A 72 2.41 -16.65 0.22
N GLN A 73 3.29 -15.67 0.49
CA GLN A 73 4.66 -15.64 0.02
C GLN A 73 5.67 -16.27 1.00
N ASP A 74 5.19 -16.99 2.03
CA ASP A 74 6.02 -17.57 3.11
C ASP A 74 6.88 -16.53 3.87
N PHE A 75 6.44 -15.27 3.87
CA PHE A 75 7.05 -14.16 4.60
C PHE A 75 6.34 -13.90 5.95
N SER A 76 7.12 -13.59 6.99
CA SER A 76 6.58 -13.14 8.29
C SER A 76 7.05 -11.74 8.66
N LEU A 77 6.11 -10.84 9.00
CA LEU A 77 6.38 -9.43 9.35
C LEU A 77 7.26 -9.26 10.60
N SER A 78 7.17 -10.19 11.55
CA SER A 78 7.86 -10.10 12.84
C SER A 78 9.35 -10.38 12.77
N ASP A 79 9.79 -11.17 11.78
CA ASP A 79 11.13 -11.74 11.80
C ASP A 79 12.12 -10.97 10.89
N PHE A 80 11.62 -10.09 9.99
CA PHE A 80 12.44 -9.48 8.93
C PHE A 80 12.31 -7.96 8.74
N CYS A 81 11.31 -7.29 9.33
CA CYS A 81 10.98 -5.89 8.97
C CYS A 81 11.41 -4.80 9.97
N SER A 82 12.62 -4.93 10.52
CA SER A 82 13.27 -3.87 11.32
C SER A 82 14.14 -2.92 10.50
N SER A 83 14.31 -3.18 9.19
CA SER A 83 15.14 -2.37 8.29
C SER A 83 14.30 -1.66 7.23
N ASP A 84 14.78 -0.50 6.79
CA ASP A 84 14.14 0.27 5.71
C ASP A 84 14.04 -0.53 4.40
N ALA A 85 15.01 -1.41 4.14
CA ALA A 85 15.01 -2.28 2.97
C ALA A 85 13.82 -3.26 2.95
N CYS A 86 13.47 -3.85 4.09
CA CYS A 86 12.29 -4.73 4.18
C CYS A 86 11.00 -3.97 3.94
N ALA A 87 10.88 -2.74 4.46
CA ALA A 87 9.69 -1.91 4.24
C ALA A 87 9.49 -1.59 2.74
N VAL A 88 10.58 -1.39 1.99
CA VAL A 88 10.54 -1.19 0.53
C VAL A 88 10.08 -2.45 -0.20
N GLU A 89 10.63 -3.61 0.15
CA GLU A 89 10.27 -4.89 -0.47
C GLU A 89 8.81 -5.28 -0.19
N VAL A 90 8.37 -5.17 1.06
CA VAL A 90 6.96 -5.37 1.43
C VAL A 90 6.06 -4.36 0.73
N GLY A 91 6.48 -3.11 0.60
CA GLY A 91 5.76 -2.10 -0.18
C GLY A 91 5.54 -2.54 -1.63
N GLN A 92 6.58 -3.02 -2.30
CA GLN A 92 6.50 -3.53 -3.68
C GLN A 92 5.59 -4.76 -3.82
N LEU A 93 5.50 -5.61 -2.80
CA LEU A 93 4.58 -6.74 -2.78
C LEU A 93 3.11 -6.33 -2.61
N LEU A 94 2.85 -5.15 -2.03
CA LEU A 94 1.49 -4.65 -1.76
C LEU A 94 0.90 -3.81 -2.90
N GLY A 95 1.72 -3.37 -3.87
CA GLY A 95 1.32 -2.59 -5.05
C GLY A 95 1.68 -1.11 -4.94
#